data_AF-A0A371Q755-F1
#
_entry.id   AF-A0A371Q755-F1
#
_cell.length_a   1.000
_cell.length_b   1.000
_cell.length_c   1.000
_cell.angle_alpha   90.00
_cell.angle_beta   90.00
_cell.angle_gamma   90.00
#
_symmetry.space_group_name_H-M   'P 1'
#
loop_
_entity.id
_entity.type
_entity.pdbx_description
1 polymer ?
#
loop_
_entity_poly.entity_id
_entity_poly.type
_entity_poly.pdbx_seq_one_letter_code
_entity_poly.pdbx_strand_id
1 'polypeptide(L)'
;MNRPTDDPGRRPPLVLVGHEPGDPPSPLPPHGARGEEGTDQDRGTPPGHDPAAAQPAAPEAGLRAELRERTADLQRLKAEYDNYRKRVHRDRLALGEIAVSNVLGRLLPVLDALAEATEQGEVTGGFGRVAQALDSELAGLGLQSFGTAGDPFDPVVHEAVLYTPTDEVDRTTCAAILRPGYRVGNHLLRPAEVAVAGPPDDGPMEAADAECTTTVTALTTVTTKKTSATSATSRWAGPRDS
;
A
#
# COMPACT_ATOMS: atom_id res chain seq x y z
N MET A 1 -26.05 -65.27 26.91
CA MET A 1 -25.52 -63.94 27.29
C MET A 1 -25.22 -63.16 26.02
N ASN A 2 -26.08 -62.23 25.63
CA ASN A 2 -25.79 -61.17 24.66
C ASN A 2 -26.71 -60.00 25.02
N ARG A 3 -26.13 -58.90 25.51
CA ARG A 3 -26.83 -57.62 25.69
C ARG A 3 -26.62 -56.80 24.42
N PRO A 4 -27.66 -56.20 23.83
CA PRO A 4 -27.48 -55.11 22.88
C PRO A 4 -27.17 -53.83 23.65
N THR A 5 -26.08 -53.17 23.29
CA THR A 5 -25.70 -51.85 23.80
C THR A 5 -26.58 -50.80 23.12
N ASP A 6 -27.35 -50.07 23.92
CA ASP A 6 -28.01 -48.82 23.54
C ASP A 6 -26.94 -47.79 23.12
N ASP A 7 -27.06 -47.20 21.93
CA ASP A 7 -26.24 -46.07 21.46
C ASP A 7 -27.08 -44.79 21.46
N PRO A 8 -27.07 -43.98 22.54
CA PRO A 8 -27.83 -42.74 22.62
C PRO A 8 -27.00 -41.59 22.02
N GLY A 9 -26.76 -41.63 20.71
CA GLY A 9 -25.84 -40.67 20.07
C GLY A 9 -26.30 -40.04 18.76
N ARG A 10 -27.37 -40.53 18.11
CA ARG A 10 -27.73 -40.08 16.76
C ARG A 10 -28.55 -38.78 16.77
N ARG A 11 -27.87 -37.64 16.95
CA ARG A 11 -28.43 -36.33 16.62
C ARG A 11 -28.58 -36.20 15.10
N PRO A 12 -29.73 -35.76 14.56
CA PRO A 12 -29.84 -35.45 13.13
C PRO A 12 -28.96 -34.22 12.81
N PRO A 13 -28.37 -34.13 11.59
CA PRO A 13 -27.60 -32.96 11.22
C PRO A 13 -28.54 -31.74 11.11
N LEU A 14 -28.19 -30.67 11.83
CA LEU A 14 -28.78 -29.35 11.63
C LEU A 14 -28.44 -28.89 10.21
N VAL A 15 -29.43 -28.86 9.33
CA VAL A 15 -29.33 -28.20 8.04
C VAL A 15 -29.35 -26.70 8.30
N LEU A 16 -28.18 -26.08 8.19
CA LEU A 16 -28.03 -24.64 8.19
C LEU A 16 -28.70 -24.12 6.91
N VAL A 17 -29.85 -23.46 7.04
CA VAL A 17 -30.49 -22.75 5.95
C VAL A 17 -29.56 -21.60 5.55
N GLY A 18 -28.86 -21.78 4.43
CA GLY A 18 -28.10 -20.72 3.78
C GLY A 18 -29.06 -19.60 3.41
N HIS A 19 -28.84 -18.42 4.01
CA HIS A 19 -29.40 -17.17 3.51
C HIS A 19 -28.60 -16.81 2.26
N GLU A 20 -29.09 -17.24 1.10
CA GLU A 20 -28.58 -16.83 -0.21
C GLU A 20 -28.59 -15.29 -0.25
N PRO A 21 -27.44 -14.61 -0.46
CA PRO A 21 -27.46 -13.19 -0.75
C PRO A 21 -28.16 -13.02 -2.10
N GLY A 22 -29.37 -12.44 -2.06
CA GLY A 22 -30.20 -12.24 -3.24
C GLY A 22 -29.43 -11.61 -4.39
N ASP A 23 -29.43 -12.30 -5.51
CA ASP A 23 -28.93 -11.83 -6.80
C ASP A 23 -29.54 -10.45 -7.12
N PRO A 24 -28.76 -9.45 -7.54
CA PRO A 24 -29.33 -8.17 -7.97
C PRO A 24 -30.13 -8.39 -9.26
N PRO A 25 -31.31 -7.76 -9.43
CA PRO A 25 -32.06 -7.89 -10.67
C PRO A 25 -31.26 -7.29 -11.84
N SER A 26 -31.11 -8.08 -12.90
CA SER A 26 -30.50 -7.65 -14.17
C SER A 26 -31.19 -6.39 -14.73
N PRO A 27 -30.45 -5.44 -15.32
CA PRO A 27 -31.04 -4.26 -15.92
C PRO A 27 -31.81 -4.63 -17.19
N LEU A 28 -33.08 -4.21 -17.27
CA LEU A 28 -33.89 -4.32 -18.48
C LEU A 28 -33.28 -3.45 -19.60
N PRO A 29 -33.29 -3.90 -20.87
CA PRO A 29 -32.80 -3.11 -21.99
C PRO A 29 -33.77 -1.97 -22.34
N PRO A 30 -33.29 -0.86 -22.95
CA PRO A 30 -34.16 0.20 -23.45
C PRO A 30 -34.92 -0.29 -24.69
N HIS A 31 -36.25 -0.24 -24.65
CA HIS A 31 -37.06 -0.49 -25.85
C HIS A 31 -36.84 0.65 -26.87
N GLY A 32 -36.02 0.33 -27.87
CA GLY A 32 -35.86 1.11 -29.08
C GLY A 32 -37.09 1.03 -29.97
N ALA A 33 -37.43 2.18 -30.54
CA ALA A 33 -38.49 2.39 -31.50
C ALA A 33 -38.42 1.43 -32.70
N ARG A 34 -39.56 0.84 -33.06
CA ARG A 34 -39.91 0.47 -34.43
C ARG A 34 -41.34 0.93 -34.68
N GLY A 35 -41.48 1.87 -35.60
CA GLY A 35 -42.75 2.15 -36.23
C GLY A 35 -43.09 1.03 -37.21
N GLU A 36 -44.37 0.70 -37.29
CA GLU A 36 -45.00 0.24 -38.53
C GLU A 36 -46.38 0.88 -38.63
N GLU A 37 -46.62 1.45 -39.80
CA GLU A 37 -47.87 2.01 -40.28
C GLU A 37 -48.90 0.90 -40.46
N GLY A 38 -50.16 1.23 -40.18
CA GLY A 38 -51.30 0.36 -40.42
C GLY A 38 -52.59 1.17 -40.40
N THR A 39 -52.91 1.76 -41.55
CA THR A 39 -54.20 2.38 -41.85
C THR A 39 -55.31 1.33 -41.86
N ASP A 40 -56.40 1.56 -41.14
CA ASP A 40 -57.74 1.35 -41.71
C ASP A 40 -58.78 2.24 -41.02
N GLN A 41 -59.64 2.83 -41.84
CA GLN A 41 -60.73 3.71 -41.47
C GLN A 41 -61.95 2.87 -41.11
N ASP A 42 -62.81 3.34 -40.21
CA ASP A 42 -64.20 3.70 -40.54
C ASP A 42 -65.07 3.88 -39.27
N ARG A 43 -65.94 4.89 -39.38
CA ARG A 43 -67.19 5.16 -38.67
C ARG A 43 -67.20 5.65 -37.21
N GLY A 44 -67.50 6.95 -37.10
CA GLY A 44 -68.79 7.33 -36.50
C GLY A 44 -68.73 8.30 -35.30
N THR A 45 -68.75 9.60 -35.57
CA THR A 45 -69.11 10.64 -34.61
C THR A 45 -70.61 10.63 -34.34
N PRO A 46 -71.05 10.99 -33.12
CA PRO A 46 -71.92 12.16 -33.04
C PRO A 46 -71.43 13.21 -32.02
N PRO A 47 -71.81 14.49 -32.16
CA PRO A 47 -71.20 15.60 -31.45
C PRO A 47 -71.96 16.00 -30.16
N GLY A 48 -71.20 16.48 -29.17
CA GLY A 48 -71.64 17.52 -28.24
C GLY A 48 -71.93 17.08 -26.80
N HIS A 49 -71.00 17.31 -25.87
CA HIS A 49 -71.14 18.34 -24.82
C HIS A 49 -69.86 18.47 -23.96
N ASP A 50 -69.55 19.73 -23.67
CA ASP A 50 -68.72 20.28 -22.58
C ASP A 50 -67.17 20.27 -22.64
N PRO A 51 -66.54 21.43 -22.92
CA PRO A 51 -65.20 21.71 -22.43
C PRO A 51 -65.30 22.16 -20.97
N ALA A 52 -65.55 21.21 -20.06
CA ALA A 52 -65.36 21.44 -18.64
C ALA A 52 -63.84 21.42 -18.34
N ALA A 53 -63.23 22.58 -18.47
CA ALA A 53 -61.92 22.84 -17.89
C ALA A 53 -61.93 22.55 -16.38
N ALA A 54 -60.91 21.82 -15.95
CA ALA A 54 -60.13 22.07 -14.74
C ALA A 54 -60.85 22.06 -13.37
N GLN A 55 -60.78 20.91 -12.67
CA GLN A 55 -60.01 20.73 -11.43
C GLN A 55 -60.34 19.35 -10.79
N PRO A 56 -59.32 18.49 -10.64
CA PRO A 56 -58.73 18.29 -9.31
C PRO A 56 -57.20 18.45 -9.38
N ALA A 57 -56.72 19.49 -10.06
CA ALA A 57 -55.30 19.62 -10.38
C ALA A 57 -54.42 19.95 -9.16
N ALA A 58 -54.95 20.63 -8.13
CA ALA A 58 -54.16 21.08 -6.98
C ALA A 58 -53.72 19.94 -6.03
N PRO A 59 -54.62 19.06 -5.53
CA PRO A 59 -54.21 17.99 -4.63
C PRO A 59 -53.39 16.90 -5.34
N GLU A 60 -53.73 16.54 -6.58
CA GLU A 60 -52.97 15.54 -7.35
C GLU A 60 -51.57 16.04 -7.75
N ALA A 61 -51.42 17.33 -8.08
CA ALA A 61 -50.10 17.90 -8.38
C ALA A 61 -49.21 17.94 -7.12
N GLY A 62 -49.76 18.24 -5.95
CA GLY A 62 -49.05 18.19 -4.67
C GLY A 62 -48.55 16.78 -4.35
N LEU A 63 -49.41 15.78 -4.47
CA LEU A 63 -49.04 14.36 -4.29
C LEU A 63 -47.97 13.90 -5.28
N ARG A 64 -48.06 14.31 -6.56
CA ARG A 64 -47.02 14.00 -7.56
C ARG A 64 -45.69 14.69 -7.25
N ALA A 65 -45.71 15.91 -6.71
CA ALA A 65 -44.49 16.61 -6.30
C ALA A 65 -43.82 15.91 -5.11
N GLU A 66 -44.59 15.55 -4.08
CA GLU A 66 -44.10 14.79 -2.93
C GLU A 66 -43.53 13.42 -3.36
N LEU A 67 -44.22 12.69 -4.25
CA LEU A 67 -43.70 11.43 -4.79
C LEU A 67 -42.38 11.61 -5.54
N ARG A 68 -42.23 12.69 -6.33
CA ARG A 68 -40.97 12.99 -7.02
C ARG A 68 -39.86 13.34 -6.05
N GLU A 69 -40.14 14.16 -5.05
CA GLU A 69 -39.18 14.52 -4.01
C GLU A 69 -38.71 13.28 -3.25
N ARG A 70 -39.64 12.45 -2.76
CA ARG A 70 -39.31 11.18 -2.09
C ARG A 70 -38.55 10.22 -3.01
N THR A 71 -38.89 10.16 -4.30
CA THR A 71 -38.17 9.32 -5.26
C THR A 71 -36.75 9.85 -5.48
N ALA A 72 -36.57 11.16 -5.58
CA ALA A 72 -35.26 11.79 -5.71
C ALA A 72 -34.40 11.54 -4.45
N ASP A 73 -34.98 11.66 -3.25
CA ASP A 73 -34.32 11.34 -1.99
C ASP A 73 -33.87 9.88 -1.93
N LEU A 74 -34.74 8.95 -2.31
CA LEU A 74 -34.41 7.52 -2.35
C LEU A 74 -33.32 7.22 -3.38
N GLN A 75 -33.35 7.86 -4.55
CA GLN A 75 -32.30 7.72 -5.55
C GLN A 75 -30.96 8.26 -5.05
N ARG A 76 -30.97 9.40 -4.35
CA ARG A 76 -29.78 9.98 -3.73
C ARG A 76 -29.22 9.06 -2.64
N LEU A 77 -30.05 8.59 -1.72
CA LEU A 77 -29.62 7.66 -0.66
C LEU A 77 -29.09 6.36 -1.24
N LYS A 78 -29.70 5.84 -2.30
CA LYS A 78 -29.20 4.65 -3.01
C LYS A 78 -27.81 4.91 -3.60
N ALA A 79 -27.60 6.05 -4.26
CA ALA A 79 -26.30 6.42 -4.80
C ALA A 79 -25.24 6.60 -3.69
N GLU A 80 -25.59 7.24 -2.57
CA GLU A 80 -24.72 7.39 -1.41
C GLU A 80 -24.34 6.02 -0.81
N TYR A 81 -25.30 5.10 -0.70
CA TYR A 81 -25.07 3.74 -0.22
C TYR A 81 -24.17 2.93 -1.18
N ASP A 82 -24.41 3.00 -2.49
CA ASP A 82 -23.57 2.31 -3.48
C ASP A 82 -22.13 2.83 -3.45
N ASN A 83 -21.95 4.14 -3.30
CA ASN A 83 -20.63 4.75 -3.13
C ASN A 83 -19.96 4.32 -1.82
N TYR A 84 -20.71 4.30 -0.71
CA TYR A 84 -20.22 3.81 0.57
C TYR A 84 -19.80 2.34 0.50
N ARG A 85 -20.62 1.46 -0.08
CA ARG A 85 -20.33 0.03 -0.24
C ARG A 85 -19.06 -0.18 -1.05
N LYS A 86 -18.90 0.52 -2.18
CA LYS A 86 -17.68 0.48 -3.01
C LYS A 86 -16.45 0.95 -2.23
N ARG A 87 -16.58 2.01 -1.43
CA ARG A 87 -15.49 2.52 -0.59
C ARG A 87 -15.09 1.52 0.47
N VAL A 88 -16.04 1.03 1.27
CA VAL A 88 -15.78 0.04 2.32
C VAL A 88 -15.17 -1.25 1.77
N HIS A 89 -15.61 -1.71 0.60
CA HIS A 89 -15.01 -2.88 -0.02
C HIS A 89 -13.53 -2.67 -0.36
N ARG A 90 -13.18 -1.53 -0.98
CA ARG A 90 -11.78 -1.16 -1.26
C ARG A 90 -10.96 -1.03 0.02
N ASP A 91 -11.52 -0.38 1.04
CA ASP A 91 -10.84 -0.21 2.32
C ASP A 91 -10.58 -1.54 3.02
N ARG A 92 -11.52 -2.50 2.95
CA ARG A 92 -11.34 -3.85 3.50
C ARG A 92 -10.21 -4.61 2.80
N LEU A 93 -10.11 -4.49 1.48
CA LEU A 93 -9.01 -5.12 0.72
C LEU A 93 -7.67 -4.48 1.11
N ALA A 94 -7.59 -3.16 1.16
CA ALA A 94 -6.38 -2.44 1.56
C ALA A 94 -5.95 -2.78 3.00
N LEU A 95 -6.90 -2.87 3.95
CA LEU A 95 -6.61 -3.30 5.31
C LEU A 95 -6.12 -4.74 5.38
N GLY A 96 -6.65 -5.62 4.51
CA GLY A 96 -6.17 -6.99 4.37
C GLY A 96 -4.72 -7.04 3.89
N GLU A 97 -4.38 -6.30 2.85
CA GLU A 97 -3.02 -6.19 2.31
C GLU A 97 -2.03 -5.65 3.36
N ILE A 98 -2.41 -4.60 4.09
CA ILE A 98 -1.59 -4.03 5.17
C ILE A 98 -1.40 -5.04 6.31
N ALA A 99 -2.45 -5.78 6.69
CA ALA A 99 -2.36 -6.79 7.74
C ALA A 99 -1.40 -7.91 7.35
N VAL A 100 -1.50 -8.42 6.12
CA VAL A 100 -0.57 -9.44 5.58
C VAL A 100 0.86 -8.89 5.52
N SER A 101 1.03 -7.67 5.02
CA SER A 101 2.32 -6.97 4.98
C SER A 101 2.99 -6.88 6.36
N ASN A 102 2.23 -6.55 7.41
CA ASN A 102 2.74 -6.44 8.77
C ASN A 102 3.21 -7.80 9.33
N VAL A 103 2.49 -8.88 9.03
CA VAL A 103 2.87 -10.23 9.47
C VAL A 103 4.13 -10.69 8.73
N LEU A 104 4.16 -10.52 7.41
CA LEU A 104 5.30 -10.90 6.57
C LEU A 104 6.55 -10.09 6.92
N GLY A 105 6.41 -8.78 7.18
CA GLY A 105 7.50 -7.93 7.64
C GLY A 105 8.16 -8.45 8.93
N ARG A 106 7.40 -9.03 9.85
CA ARG A 106 7.93 -9.65 11.08
C ARG A 106 8.57 -11.02 10.84
N LEU A 107 8.18 -11.71 9.77
CA LEU A 107 8.72 -13.02 9.40
C LEU A 107 10.03 -12.90 8.59
N LEU A 108 10.33 -11.74 7.99
CA LEU A 108 11.52 -11.52 7.17
C LEU A 108 12.84 -12.00 7.82
N PRO A 109 13.13 -11.74 9.11
CA PRO A 109 14.39 -12.22 9.71
C PRO A 109 14.52 -13.75 9.70
N VAL A 110 13.40 -14.47 9.75
CA VAL A 110 13.39 -15.95 9.68
C VAL A 110 13.66 -16.42 8.25
N LEU A 111 13.10 -15.72 7.25
CA LEU A 111 13.37 -16.02 5.84
C LEU A 111 14.83 -15.75 5.48
N ASP A 112 15.40 -14.66 6.01
CA ASP A 112 16.81 -14.36 5.81
C ASP A 112 17.71 -15.45 6.42
N ALA A 113 17.42 -15.89 7.65
CA ALA A 113 18.18 -16.97 8.29
C ALA A 113 18.04 -18.31 7.54
N LEU A 114 16.87 -18.60 6.97
CA LEU A 114 16.67 -19.77 6.12
C LEU A 114 17.44 -19.66 4.80
N ALA A 115 17.47 -18.49 4.17
CA ALA A 115 18.25 -18.24 2.96
C ALA A 115 19.75 -18.43 3.22
N GLU A 116 20.27 -17.83 4.29
CA GLU A 116 21.67 -17.98 4.71
C GLU A 116 22.03 -19.46 4.98
N ALA A 117 21.20 -20.17 5.73
CA ALA A 117 21.41 -21.59 6.00
C ALA A 117 21.34 -22.46 4.72
N THR A 118 20.55 -22.03 3.72
CA THR A 118 20.46 -22.70 2.42
C THR A 118 21.72 -22.46 1.59
N GLU A 119 22.24 -21.23 1.57
CA GLU A 119 23.51 -20.88 0.90
C GLU A 119 24.70 -21.61 1.52
N GLN A 120 24.69 -21.81 2.84
CA GLN A 120 25.69 -22.58 3.57
C GLN A 120 25.53 -24.11 3.41
N GLY A 121 24.45 -24.57 2.77
CA GLY A 121 24.17 -25.98 2.55
C GLY A 121 23.74 -26.75 3.80
N GLU A 122 23.31 -26.06 4.86
CA GLU A 122 22.82 -26.66 6.09
C GLU A 122 21.39 -27.19 5.96
N VAL A 123 20.59 -26.55 5.10
CA VAL A 123 19.21 -26.94 4.80
C VAL A 123 19.20 -28.09 3.79
N THR A 124 19.23 -29.33 4.31
CA THR A 124 19.24 -30.54 3.47
C THR A 124 18.06 -31.48 3.77
N GLY A 125 17.72 -32.33 2.80
CA GLY A 125 16.73 -33.39 2.95
C GLY A 125 15.32 -32.87 3.28
N GLY A 126 14.81 -33.26 4.46
CA GLY A 126 13.46 -32.90 4.92
C GLY A 126 13.27 -31.40 5.16
N PHE A 127 14.30 -30.71 5.66
CA PHE A 127 14.23 -29.27 5.92
C PHE A 127 14.19 -28.45 4.63
N GLY A 128 14.87 -28.89 3.57
CA GLY A 128 14.78 -28.26 2.24
C GLY A 128 13.38 -28.32 1.64
N ARG A 129 12.65 -29.43 1.86
CA ARG A 129 11.24 -29.52 1.43
C ARG A 129 10.35 -28.57 2.21
N VAL A 130 10.61 -28.36 3.50
CA VAL A 130 9.86 -27.40 4.33
C VAL A 130 10.16 -25.97 3.89
N ALA A 131 11.42 -25.63 3.61
CA ALA A 131 11.80 -24.32 3.08
C ALA A 131 11.10 -24.04 1.73
N GLN A 132 11.13 -25.00 0.80
CA GLN A 132 10.45 -24.87 -0.49
C GLN A 132 8.93 -24.74 -0.35
N ALA A 133 8.31 -25.50 0.56
CA ALA A 133 6.89 -25.39 0.84
C ALA A 133 6.54 -24.02 1.43
N LEU A 134 7.36 -23.52 2.36
CA LEU A 134 7.20 -22.19 2.93
C LEU A 134 7.28 -21.11 1.85
N ASP A 135 8.28 -21.15 0.99
CA ASP A 135 8.41 -20.19 -0.12
C ASP A 135 7.20 -20.23 -1.06
N SER A 136 6.68 -21.44 -1.34
CA SER A 136 5.51 -21.60 -2.20
C SER A 136 4.23 -21.02 -1.58
N GLU A 137 4.01 -21.24 -0.29
CA GLU A 137 2.87 -20.68 0.44
C GLU A 137 2.98 -19.14 0.54
N LEU A 138 4.18 -18.62 0.81
CA LEU A 138 4.43 -17.18 0.86
C LEU A 138 4.26 -16.51 -0.51
N ALA A 139 4.70 -17.16 -1.59
CA ALA A 139 4.43 -16.71 -2.95
C ALA A 139 2.93 -16.70 -3.26
N GLY A 140 2.17 -17.69 -2.75
CA GLY A 140 0.71 -17.73 -2.83
C GLY A 140 0.02 -16.57 -2.09
N LEU A 141 0.62 -16.06 -1.02
CA LEU A 141 0.18 -14.84 -0.32
C LEU A 141 0.60 -13.54 -1.03
N GLY A 142 1.33 -13.64 -2.14
CA GLY A 142 1.76 -12.50 -2.94
C GLY A 142 3.12 -11.92 -2.54
N LEU A 143 3.91 -12.62 -1.73
CA LEU A 143 5.30 -12.25 -1.44
C LEU A 143 6.16 -12.44 -2.70
N GLN A 144 6.92 -11.41 -3.06
CA GLN A 144 7.86 -11.42 -4.17
C GLN A 144 9.22 -10.93 -3.67
N SER A 145 10.24 -11.76 -3.87
CA SER A 145 11.64 -11.32 -3.73
C SER A 145 12.08 -10.59 -5.00
N PHE A 146 12.95 -9.60 -4.84
CA PHE A 146 13.53 -8.85 -5.95
C PHE A 146 14.96 -8.42 -5.63
N GLY A 147 15.66 -7.95 -6.68
CA GLY A 147 17.08 -7.66 -6.66
C GLY A 147 17.83 -8.82 -7.31
N THR A 148 17.99 -8.77 -8.63
CA THR A 148 18.86 -9.66 -9.40
C THR A 148 20.11 -8.91 -9.88
N ALA A 149 21.26 -9.60 -9.88
CA ALA A 149 22.53 -8.96 -10.23
C ALA A 149 22.47 -8.58 -11.71
N GLY A 150 22.82 -7.33 -12.01
CA GLY A 150 22.68 -6.72 -13.34
C GLY A 150 21.39 -5.90 -13.54
N ASP A 151 20.48 -5.84 -12.57
CA ASP A 151 19.30 -4.98 -12.68
C ASP A 151 19.64 -3.49 -12.69
N PRO A 152 18.86 -2.65 -13.40
CA PRO A 152 19.00 -1.21 -13.30
C PRO A 152 18.68 -0.75 -11.87
N PHE A 153 19.51 0.14 -11.33
CA PHE A 153 19.30 0.66 -10.00
C PHE A 153 18.07 1.57 -9.97
N ASP A 154 17.13 1.26 -9.08
CA ASP A 154 15.93 2.05 -8.82
C ASP A 154 15.88 2.43 -7.32
N PRO A 155 16.04 3.72 -6.97
CA PRO A 155 16.01 4.20 -5.57
C PRO A 155 14.72 3.90 -4.81
N VAL A 156 13.61 3.61 -5.51
CA VAL A 156 12.33 3.30 -4.85
C VAL A 156 12.34 1.92 -4.22
N VAL A 157 13.06 0.96 -4.81
CA VAL A 157 13.09 -0.43 -4.38
C VAL A 157 14.47 -0.92 -3.96
N HIS A 158 15.54 -0.22 -4.34
CA HIS A 158 16.92 -0.59 -4.01
C HIS A 158 17.56 0.41 -3.04
N GLU A 159 18.30 -0.12 -2.08
CA GLU A 159 19.15 0.62 -1.16
C GLU A 159 20.61 0.36 -1.53
N ALA A 160 21.31 1.39 -2.00
CA ALA A 160 22.73 1.31 -2.35
C ALA A 160 23.59 1.36 -1.08
N VAL A 161 24.14 0.21 -0.68
CA VAL A 161 25.01 0.10 0.51
C VAL A 161 26.48 0.31 0.15
N LEU A 162 26.87 -0.12 -1.04
CA LEU A 162 28.24 -0.03 -1.53
C LEU A 162 28.25 0.56 -2.94
N TYR A 163 29.18 1.46 -3.22
CA TYR A 163 29.40 2.01 -4.56
C TYR A 163 30.81 1.64 -5.04
N THR A 164 30.90 1.06 -6.24
CA THR A 164 32.15 0.67 -6.89
C THR A 164 32.32 1.44 -8.20
N PRO A 165 33.27 2.39 -8.29
CA PRO A 165 33.51 3.12 -9.53
C PRO A 165 34.03 2.17 -10.61
N THR A 166 33.36 2.11 -11.75
CA THR A 166 33.71 1.22 -12.87
C THR A 166 33.38 1.90 -14.20
N ASP A 167 34.30 1.86 -15.16
CA ASP A 167 34.11 2.40 -16.52
C ASP A 167 33.32 1.45 -17.45
N GLU A 168 32.94 0.28 -16.93
CA GLU A 168 32.26 -0.78 -17.69
C GLU A 168 30.76 -0.52 -17.90
N VAL A 169 30.17 0.44 -17.17
CA VAL A 169 28.73 0.69 -17.19
C VAL A 169 28.43 2.18 -17.36
N ASP A 170 27.64 2.52 -18.37
CA ASP A 170 27.23 3.91 -18.66
C ASP A 170 26.23 4.48 -17.63
N ARG A 171 25.64 3.62 -16.80
CA ARG A 171 24.59 3.96 -15.82
C ARG A 171 24.78 3.16 -14.54
N THR A 172 24.33 3.72 -13.42
CA THR A 172 24.36 3.03 -12.13
C THR A 172 23.52 1.75 -12.19
N THR A 173 24.16 0.59 -12.02
CA THR A 173 23.52 -0.73 -12.04
C THR A 173 23.84 -1.52 -10.77
N CYS A 174 22.96 -2.46 -10.40
CA CYS A 174 23.18 -3.35 -9.27
C CYS A 174 24.24 -4.40 -9.64
N ALA A 175 25.48 -4.21 -9.19
CA ALA A 175 26.60 -5.13 -9.44
C ALA A 175 26.49 -6.42 -8.64
N ALA A 176 26.06 -6.33 -7.37
CA ALA A 176 25.81 -7.47 -6.51
C ALA A 176 24.67 -7.18 -5.54
N ILE A 177 23.94 -8.21 -5.13
CA ILE A 177 22.95 -8.10 -4.05
C ILE A 177 23.60 -8.61 -2.78
N LEU A 178 23.60 -7.77 -1.76
CA LEU A 178 24.05 -8.14 -0.43
C LEU A 178 22.89 -8.75 0.36
N ARG A 179 21.68 -8.25 0.14
CA ARG A 179 20.47 -8.76 0.78
C ARG A 179 19.26 -8.62 -0.14
N PRO A 180 18.47 -9.69 -0.35
CA PRO A 180 17.29 -9.62 -1.20
C PRO A 180 16.23 -8.69 -0.60
N GLY A 181 15.56 -7.96 -1.49
CA GLY A 181 14.40 -7.13 -1.16
C GLY A 181 13.10 -7.94 -1.24
N TYR A 182 12.08 -7.51 -0.50
CA TYR A 182 10.79 -8.19 -0.47
C TYR A 182 9.63 -7.20 -0.60
N ARG A 183 8.64 -7.55 -1.44
CA ARG A 183 7.40 -6.79 -1.61
C ARG A 183 6.18 -7.71 -1.60
N VAL A 184 5.03 -7.17 -1.24
CA VAL A 184 3.74 -7.87 -1.22
C VAL A 184 2.73 -7.02 -1.95
N GLY A 185 2.27 -7.46 -3.13
CA GLY A 185 1.41 -6.66 -3.99
C GLY A 185 2.04 -5.29 -4.28
N ASN A 186 1.43 -4.22 -3.74
CA ASN A 186 1.91 -2.84 -3.87
C ASN A 186 2.70 -2.32 -2.67
N HIS A 187 2.90 -3.14 -1.63
CA HIS A 187 3.60 -2.75 -0.41
C HIS A 187 5.03 -3.26 -0.41
N LEU A 188 5.98 -2.33 -0.33
CA LEU A 188 7.40 -2.65 -0.14
C LEU A 188 7.64 -2.98 1.34
N LEU A 189 8.08 -4.20 1.63
CA LEU A 189 8.40 -4.61 3.01
C LEU A 189 9.81 -4.17 3.39
N ARG A 190 10.76 -4.37 2.47
CA ARG A 190 12.17 -4.03 2.64
C ARG A 190 12.80 -3.80 1.26
N PRO A 191 13.58 -2.72 1.08
CA PRO A 191 14.36 -2.54 -0.14
C PRO A 191 15.45 -3.61 -0.26
N ALA A 192 15.90 -3.88 -1.49
CA ALA A 192 17.04 -4.75 -1.71
C ALA A 192 18.33 -3.99 -1.43
N GLU A 193 19.19 -4.52 -0.56
CA GLU A 193 20.50 -3.94 -0.29
C GLU A 193 21.46 -4.38 -1.40
N VAL A 194 21.93 -3.42 -2.18
CA VAL A 194 22.73 -3.69 -3.38
C VAL A 194 24.07 -2.94 -3.34
N ALA A 195 25.08 -3.58 -3.90
CA ALA A 195 26.29 -2.92 -4.34
C ALA A 195 26.07 -2.40 -5.75
N VAL A 196 26.20 -1.10 -5.95
CA VAL A 196 26.06 -0.46 -7.25
C VAL A 196 27.42 -0.21 -7.90
N ALA A 197 27.49 -0.40 -9.21
CA ALA A 197 28.60 0.04 -10.04
C ALA A 197 28.12 1.16 -10.96
N GLY A 198 28.94 2.19 -11.11
CA GLY A 198 28.68 3.31 -12.01
C GLY A 198 29.97 4.04 -12.37
N PRO A 199 29.92 4.95 -13.36
CA PRO A 199 31.07 5.73 -13.75
C PRO A 199 31.53 6.58 -12.55
N PRO A 200 32.85 6.74 -12.34
CA PRO A 200 33.37 7.52 -11.22
C PRO A 200 32.71 8.90 -11.19
N ASP A 201 32.22 9.29 -10.02
CA ASP A 201 31.56 10.58 -9.84
C ASP A 201 32.64 11.68 -9.95
N ASP A 202 32.71 12.37 -11.08
CA ASP A 202 33.59 13.53 -11.32
C ASP A 202 33.12 14.79 -10.54
N GLY A 203 32.65 14.61 -9.30
CA GLY A 203 32.38 15.70 -8.38
C GLY A 203 33.70 16.25 -7.82
N PRO A 204 33.90 17.57 -7.72
CA PRO A 204 35.18 18.12 -7.26
C PRO A 204 35.43 17.71 -5.82
N MET A 205 36.25 16.69 -5.64
CA MET A 205 37.01 16.51 -4.41
C MET A 205 38.04 17.64 -4.37
N GLU A 206 37.59 18.81 -3.91
CA GLU A 206 38.48 19.88 -3.47
C GLU A 206 39.25 19.31 -2.27
N ALA A 207 40.37 18.68 -2.60
CA ALA A 207 41.41 18.30 -1.68
C ALA A 207 41.84 19.57 -0.95
N ALA A 208 41.29 19.76 0.25
CA ALA A 208 41.87 20.66 1.24
C ALA A 208 43.14 19.99 1.78
N ASP A 209 44.15 19.89 0.92
CA ASP A 209 45.50 19.60 1.33
C ASP A 209 46.02 20.81 2.10
N ALA A 210 46.36 20.52 3.35
CA ALA A 210 47.09 21.39 4.24
C ALA A 210 48.47 21.69 3.64
N GLU A 211 48.74 22.97 3.36
CA GLU A 211 50.11 23.51 3.37
C GLU A 211 50.05 25.05 3.38
N CYS A 212 50.25 25.68 4.55
CA CYS A 212 51.00 26.93 4.64
C CYS A 212 51.40 27.23 6.10
N THR A 213 52.48 26.60 6.54
CA THR A 213 53.24 27.07 7.71
C THR A 213 54.37 27.99 7.24
N THR A 214 54.31 29.23 7.73
CA THR A 214 55.43 30.17 7.96
C THR A 214 56.00 30.95 6.75
N THR A 215 55.71 32.26 6.73
CA THR A 215 56.74 33.32 6.91
C THR A 215 56.09 34.66 7.33
N VAL A 216 56.17 34.96 8.63
CA VAL A 216 56.80 36.14 9.25
C VAL A 216 56.70 37.55 8.59
N THR A 217 56.18 38.49 9.41
CA THR A 217 56.40 39.96 9.47
C THR A 217 55.54 40.90 8.61
N ALA A 218 54.59 41.55 9.28
CA ALA A 218 54.47 43.01 9.25
C ALA A 218 53.87 43.55 10.57
N LEU A 219 54.67 44.37 11.26
CA LEU A 219 54.24 45.33 12.28
C LEU A 219 53.05 46.16 11.79
N THR A 220 52.13 46.56 12.68
CA THR A 220 51.91 47.98 13.07
C THR A 220 50.68 48.11 13.99
N THR A 221 50.98 48.41 15.26
CA THR A 221 50.23 49.16 16.29
C THR A 221 48.75 49.51 16.10
N VAL A 222 47.91 49.19 17.09
CA VAL A 222 47.06 50.18 17.79
C VAL A 222 46.99 49.86 19.29
N THR A 223 47.35 50.87 20.08
CA THR A 223 47.41 50.93 21.54
C THR A 223 46.13 51.57 22.10
N THR A 224 45.84 51.25 23.37
CA THR A 224 45.04 52.00 24.39
C THR A 224 43.57 51.56 24.53
N LYS A 225 42.98 51.39 25.72
CA LYS A 225 43.42 51.62 27.12
C LYS A 225 42.39 51.02 28.10
N LYS A 226 42.87 50.62 29.31
CA LYS A 226 42.27 50.76 30.67
C LYS A 226 40.90 50.10 30.91
N THR A 227 40.60 49.37 31.99
CA THR A 227 40.82 49.43 33.46
C THR A 227 40.12 48.15 33.97
N SER A 228 40.40 47.48 35.09
CA SER A 228 40.96 47.81 36.39
C SER A 228 41.24 46.48 37.13
N ALA A 229 42.15 46.56 38.10
CA ALA A 229 42.49 45.55 39.08
C ALA A 229 41.28 44.98 39.84
N THR A 230 41.39 43.77 40.39
CA THR A 230 41.53 43.56 41.85
C THR A 230 41.91 42.10 42.15
N SER A 231 42.90 41.99 43.03
CA SER A 231 43.61 40.84 43.58
C SER A 231 42.80 39.98 44.55
N ALA A 232 43.11 38.68 44.63
CA ALA A 232 43.32 37.88 45.86
C ALA A 232 43.59 36.42 45.45
N THR A 233 44.80 35.87 45.57
CA THR A 233 45.45 35.32 46.79
C THR A 233 44.79 34.04 47.33
N SER A 234 45.34 32.87 46.95
CA SER A 234 45.81 31.78 47.85
C SER A 234 46.15 30.56 46.99
N ARG A 235 47.43 30.21 46.80
CA ARG A 235 48.32 29.39 47.67
C ARG A 235 47.88 27.92 47.84
N TRP A 236 48.73 27.05 47.26
CA TRP A 236 49.20 25.72 47.75
C TRP A 236 48.13 24.63 47.97
N ALA A 237 48.35 23.32 47.79
CA ALA A 237 49.49 22.46 47.46
C ALA A 237 48.88 21.20 46.82
N GLY A 238 49.44 20.64 45.75
CA GLY A 238 50.42 19.56 45.87
C GLY A 238 49.76 18.16 45.83
N PRO A 239 50.09 17.29 44.85
CA PRO A 239 49.50 15.95 44.70
C PRO A 239 50.34 14.88 45.41
N ARG A 240 49.68 13.81 45.89
CA ARG A 240 50.17 12.47 46.33
C ARG A 240 48.91 11.70 46.77
N ASP A 241 48.72 10.40 46.58
CA ASP A 241 49.61 9.31 46.23
C ASP A 241 48.76 8.18 45.62
N SER A 242 49.41 7.34 44.81
CA SER A 242 49.32 5.88 44.68
C SER A 242 47.98 5.16 44.89
#